data_AF-A0A2I1C7W8-F1
#
_entry.id   AF-A0A2I1C7W8-F1
#
_cell.length_a   1.000
_cell.length_b   1.000
_cell.length_c   1.000
_cell.angle_alpha   90.00
_cell.angle_beta   90.00
_cell.angle_gamma   90.00
#
_symmetry.space_group_name_H-M   'P 1'
#
loop_
_entity.id
_entity.type
_entity.pdbx_description
1 polymer ?
#
loop_
_entity_poly.entity_id
_entity_poly.type
_entity_poly.pdbx_seq_one_letter_code
_entity_poly.pdbx_strand_id
1 'polypeptide(L)'
;MNDVTNSLLTEHFSYTPLPRVRLTRHSPERLGFAHANNASTIPDTDEDGNVVYPEAKLELENGLHQLETLLEATVDKAFDKFEIYVLRNIFTVPDDLLNYIRLSHHELMQNLVLDPSPNAPTPETIHALRKKLNETKKLNRSLKRESAQNEAVISQLRSILSTVHAPDFAKDTNGEGKAGTLLPNQEKDLDLSFLKSSPAAQQLRVGVDTGASTQYTPLTTNTTFILSQLPALQAMLKQLRPKLISLPKSSDIMESDAKFDERREYIESRIKLHLERTGQLPVGANGSPTIVGRRIDMAEAQALESVTGMLTKDEKED
;
A
#
# COMPACT_ATOMS: atom_id res chain seq x y z
N MET A 1 48.58 6.46 -12.13
CA MET A 1 48.58 7.77 -11.45
C MET A 1 48.51 8.83 -12.52
N ASN A 2 47.47 9.68 -12.53
CA ASN A 2 47.17 10.59 -13.64
C ASN A 2 48.14 11.78 -13.61
N ASP A 3 48.66 12.23 -14.77
CA ASP A 3 49.59 13.37 -14.88
C ASP A 3 49.07 14.65 -14.19
N VAL A 4 47.75 14.83 -14.15
CA VAL A 4 47.06 15.94 -13.46
C VAL A 4 47.31 15.93 -11.94
N THR A 5 47.35 14.74 -11.32
CA THR A 5 47.62 14.62 -9.87
C THR A 5 49.08 14.91 -9.53
N ASN A 6 50.00 14.56 -10.44
CA ASN A 6 51.42 14.86 -10.29
C ASN A 6 51.72 16.36 -10.49
N SER A 7 51.00 17.06 -11.38
CA SER A 7 51.19 18.51 -11.59
C SER A 7 50.75 19.31 -10.36
N LEU A 8 49.61 18.95 -9.77
CA LEU A 8 49.08 19.62 -8.57
C LEU A 8 49.98 19.40 -7.34
N LEU A 9 50.52 18.19 -7.17
CA LEU A 9 51.47 17.88 -6.11
C LEU A 9 52.83 18.58 -6.32
N THR A 10 53.29 18.72 -7.56
CA THR A 10 54.55 19.43 -7.88
C THR A 10 54.45 20.92 -7.60
N GLU A 11 53.29 21.53 -7.86
CA GLU A 11 53.02 22.93 -7.53
C GLU A 11 52.98 23.16 -6.02
N HIS A 12 52.28 22.29 -5.28
CA HIS A 12 52.13 22.41 -3.82
C HIS A 12 53.45 22.22 -3.05
N PHE A 13 54.30 21.27 -3.48
CA PHE A 13 55.55 20.97 -2.77
C PHE A 13 56.79 21.67 -3.34
N SER A 14 56.64 22.51 -4.36
CA SER A 14 57.74 23.20 -5.07
C SER A 14 58.85 22.26 -5.62
N TYR A 15 58.63 20.95 -5.53
CA TYR A 15 59.55 19.87 -5.85
C TYR A 15 58.73 18.68 -6.34
N THR A 16 59.23 17.99 -7.37
CA THR A 16 58.56 16.83 -7.96
C THR A 16 58.69 15.62 -7.02
N PRO A 17 57.59 15.03 -6.52
CA PRO A 17 57.62 14.03 -5.45
C PRO A 17 58.13 12.64 -5.88
N LEU A 18 58.55 12.45 -7.14
CA LEU A 18 59.09 11.19 -7.64
C LEU A 18 60.63 11.30 -7.77
N PRO A 19 61.41 10.94 -6.73
CA PRO A 19 62.88 10.91 -6.82
C PRO A 19 63.37 9.99 -7.94
N ARG A 20 62.61 8.93 -8.24
CA ARG A 20 62.83 8.01 -9.37
C ARG A 20 62.94 8.73 -10.72
N VAL A 21 62.09 9.72 -10.97
CA VAL A 21 62.06 10.46 -12.25
C VAL A 21 63.21 11.45 -12.36
N ARG A 22 63.75 11.96 -11.25
CA ARG A 22 64.90 12.88 -11.27
C ARG A 22 66.23 12.16 -11.42
N LEU A 23 66.42 11.03 -10.74
CA LEU A 23 67.66 10.24 -10.84
C LEU A 23 67.89 9.68 -12.25
N THR A 24 66.83 9.27 -12.94
CA THR A 24 66.91 8.79 -14.33
C THR A 24 67.05 9.89 -15.38
N ARG A 25 66.92 11.17 -15.01
CA ARG A 25 67.08 12.32 -15.91
C ARG A 25 68.50 12.87 -15.95
N HIS A 26 69.34 12.53 -14.98
CA HIS A 26 70.74 12.92 -14.97
C HIS A 26 71.57 11.90 -15.77
N SER A 27 72.55 12.38 -16.55
CA SER A 27 73.41 11.49 -17.33
C SER A 27 74.23 10.58 -16.39
N PRO A 28 74.35 9.27 -16.67
CA PRO A 28 75.11 8.32 -15.84
C PRO A 28 76.56 8.73 -15.59
N GLU A 29 77.17 9.46 -16.53
CA GLU A 29 78.52 10.02 -16.42
C GLU A 29 78.69 10.97 -15.23
N ARG A 30 77.66 11.76 -14.91
CA ARG A 30 77.68 12.68 -13.76
C ARG A 30 77.52 11.96 -12.42
N LEU A 31 77.03 10.73 -12.47
CA LEU A 31 76.92 9.82 -11.33
C LEU A 31 78.18 8.96 -11.16
N GLY A 32 79.19 9.16 -12.00
CA GLY A 32 80.49 8.48 -11.91
C GLY A 32 80.61 7.20 -12.73
N PHE A 33 79.60 6.86 -13.53
CA PHE A 33 79.69 5.75 -14.48
C PHE A 33 80.50 6.19 -15.69
N ALA A 34 81.76 5.75 -15.75
CA ALA A 34 82.64 5.93 -16.90
C ALA A 34 82.77 4.62 -17.68
N HIS A 35 83.01 4.70 -18.99
CA HIS A 35 83.40 3.53 -19.77
C HIS A 35 84.70 2.95 -19.21
N ALA A 36 84.78 1.63 -19.03
CA ALA A 36 86.08 0.99 -18.90
C ALA A 36 86.88 1.34 -20.16
N ASN A 37 88.04 1.98 -20.00
CA ASN A 37 88.94 2.39 -21.09
C ASN A 37 89.62 1.19 -21.78
N ASN A 38 88.86 0.13 -22.06
CA ASN A 38 89.31 -1.04 -22.79
C ASN A 38 88.92 -0.83 -24.25
N ALA A 39 89.92 -0.50 -25.07
CA ALA A 39 89.80 0.01 -26.44
C ALA A 39 89.17 -0.94 -27.49
N SER A 40 88.30 -1.89 -27.12
CA SER A 40 87.78 -2.91 -28.03
C SER A 40 86.27 -3.18 -27.99
N THR A 41 85.48 -2.45 -27.19
CA THR A 41 84.02 -2.67 -27.14
C THR A 41 83.31 -1.40 -27.57
N ILE A 42 82.60 -1.46 -28.70
CA ILE A 42 81.73 -0.38 -29.18
C ILE A 42 80.59 -0.22 -28.15
N PRO A 43 80.32 0.99 -27.62
CA PRO A 43 79.26 1.18 -26.66
C PRO A 43 77.89 0.92 -27.31
N ASP A 44 77.04 0.14 -26.62
CA ASP A 44 75.65 -0.07 -27.04
C ASP A 44 74.94 1.29 -27.06
N THR A 45 74.49 1.69 -28.25
CA THR A 45 73.88 3.01 -28.52
C THR A 45 72.41 2.81 -28.85
N ASP A 46 71.53 3.67 -28.34
CA ASP A 46 70.11 3.64 -28.69
C ASP A 46 69.84 4.18 -30.12
N GLU A 47 68.60 4.04 -30.59
CA GLU A 47 68.13 4.54 -31.90
C GLU A 47 68.36 6.06 -32.10
N ASP A 48 68.65 6.80 -31.02
CA ASP A 48 68.88 8.25 -31.00
C ASP A 48 70.38 8.62 -30.89
N GLY A 49 71.29 7.64 -30.93
CA GLY A 49 72.73 7.88 -30.92
C GLY A 49 73.34 8.16 -29.54
N ASN A 50 72.58 7.94 -28.46
CA ASN A 50 73.07 8.11 -27.09
C ASN A 50 73.61 6.81 -26.51
N VAL A 51 74.71 6.91 -25.78
CA VAL A 51 75.34 5.74 -25.15
C VAL A 51 74.46 5.22 -24.02
N VAL A 52 74.06 3.95 -24.12
CA VAL A 52 73.24 3.29 -23.13
C VAL A 52 74.15 2.59 -22.11
N TYR A 53 73.92 2.89 -20.83
CA TYR A 53 74.59 2.21 -19.72
C TYR A 53 73.58 1.25 -19.05
N PRO A 54 73.41 0.01 -19.55
CA PRO A 54 72.44 -0.92 -19.00
C PRO A 54 72.77 -1.33 -17.55
N GLU A 55 74.05 -1.48 -17.22
CA GLU A 55 74.51 -1.81 -15.87
C GLU A 55 74.27 -0.67 -14.88
N ALA A 56 74.49 0.59 -15.27
CA ALA A 56 74.24 1.76 -14.43
C ALA A 56 72.74 1.93 -14.11
N LYS A 57 71.85 1.60 -15.07
CA LYS A 57 70.39 1.62 -14.85
C LYS A 57 69.98 0.55 -13.83
N LEU A 58 70.55 -0.64 -13.92
CA LEU A 58 70.29 -1.75 -13.00
C LEU A 58 70.83 -1.44 -11.58
N GLU A 59 72.05 -0.92 -11.47
CA GLU A 59 72.64 -0.51 -10.19
C GLU A 59 71.85 0.63 -9.54
N LEU A 60 71.39 1.60 -10.32
CA LEU A 60 70.52 2.68 -9.86
C LEU A 60 69.18 2.16 -9.33
N GLU A 61 68.56 1.21 -10.02
CA GLU A 61 67.31 0.61 -9.58
C GLU A 61 67.50 -0.17 -8.27
N ASN A 62 68.59 -0.92 -8.17
CA ASN A 62 68.94 -1.62 -6.93
C ASN A 62 69.23 -0.67 -5.77
N GLY A 63 70.00 0.40 -6.01
CA GLY A 63 70.30 1.43 -5.01
C GLY A 63 69.05 2.20 -4.57
N LEU A 64 68.14 2.48 -5.51
CA LEU A 64 66.84 3.08 -5.21
C LEU A 64 65.98 2.14 -4.36
N HIS A 65 65.93 0.85 -4.70
CA HIS A 65 65.19 -0.13 -3.92
C HIS A 65 65.74 -0.28 -2.50
N GLN A 66 67.06 -0.24 -2.33
CA GLN A 66 67.71 -0.22 -1.02
C GLN A 66 67.37 1.05 -0.24
N LEU A 67 67.37 2.22 -0.90
CA LEU A 67 66.96 3.49 -0.27
C LEU A 67 65.50 3.43 0.16
N GLU A 68 64.60 2.95 -0.71
CA GLU A 68 63.18 2.82 -0.42
C GLU A 68 62.95 1.90 0.79
N THR A 69 63.61 0.74 0.82
CA THR A 69 63.54 -0.19 1.94
C THR A 69 64.09 0.43 3.24
N LEU A 70 65.19 1.19 3.14
CA LEU A 70 65.76 1.91 4.29
C LEU A 70 64.81 3.01 4.76
N LEU A 71 64.25 3.79 3.85
CA LEU A 71 63.32 4.86 4.15
C LEU A 71 62.06 4.29 4.80
N GLU A 72 61.52 3.20 4.27
CA GLU A 72 60.38 2.49 4.86
C GLU A 72 60.70 2.03 6.28
N ALA A 73 61.83 1.33 6.49
CA ALA A 73 62.23 0.87 7.82
C ALA A 73 62.52 2.01 8.81
N THR A 74 63.03 3.15 8.33
CA THR A 74 63.30 4.32 9.18
C THR A 74 62.04 5.11 9.50
N VAL A 75 61.12 5.25 8.54
CA VAL A 75 59.80 5.87 8.75
C VAL A 75 58.97 5.02 9.70
N ASP A 76 58.94 3.69 9.51
CA ASP A 76 58.25 2.75 10.39
C ASP A 76 58.73 2.89 11.85
N LYS A 77 60.05 2.81 12.05
CA LYS A 77 60.66 3.00 13.38
C LYS A 77 60.45 4.38 13.98
N ALA A 78 60.37 5.43 13.15
CA ALA A 78 60.09 6.79 13.63
C ALA A 78 58.61 6.93 14.01
N PHE A 79 57.72 6.30 13.26
CA PHE A 79 56.30 6.33 13.50
C PHE A 79 55.90 5.49 14.73
N ASP A 80 56.54 4.35 14.96
CA ASP A 80 56.42 3.60 16.22
C ASP A 80 56.71 4.48 17.44
N LYS A 81 57.80 5.26 17.38
CA LYS A 81 58.18 6.18 18.47
C LYS A 81 57.21 7.33 18.61
N PHE A 82 56.72 7.85 17.49
CA PHE A 82 55.72 8.90 17.48
C PHE A 82 54.40 8.41 18.10
N GLU A 83 53.91 7.24 17.71
CA GLU A 83 52.69 6.63 18.26
C GLU A 83 52.83 6.44 19.77
N ILE A 84 53.93 5.81 20.22
CA ILE A 84 54.16 5.59 21.64
C ILE A 84 54.20 6.93 22.40
N TYR A 85 54.87 7.96 21.85
CA TYR A 85 54.94 9.27 22.48
C TYR A 85 53.56 9.93 22.58
N VAL A 86 52.78 9.88 21.50
CA VAL A 86 51.46 10.50 21.41
C VAL A 86 50.47 9.81 22.34
N LEU A 87 50.42 8.48 22.32
CA LEU A 87 49.51 7.71 23.18
C LEU A 87 49.88 7.84 24.65
N ARG A 88 51.17 7.88 24.99
CA ARG A 88 51.65 7.97 26.38
C ARG A 88 51.60 9.37 26.98
N ASN A 89 51.73 10.43 26.17
CA ASN A 89 51.85 11.80 26.68
C ASN A 89 50.65 12.70 26.32
N ILE A 90 50.16 12.63 25.08
CA ILE A 90 49.14 13.57 24.59
C ILE A 90 47.74 13.01 24.87
N PHE A 91 47.52 11.74 24.57
CA PHE A 91 46.24 11.06 24.77
C PHE A 91 46.21 10.19 26.02
N THR A 92 46.99 10.54 27.05
CA THR A 92 46.90 9.91 28.37
C THR A 92 46.32 10.88 29.36
N VAL A 93 45.32 10.42 30.11
CA VAL A 93 44.74 11.13 31.25
C VAL A 93 45.32 10.51 32.53
N PRO A 94 45.95 11.28 33.44
CA PRO A 94 46.45 10.75 34.70
C PRO A 94 45.34 10.13 35.56
N ASP A 95 45.63 8.98 36.18
CA ASP A 95 44.67 8.23 37.00
C ASP A 95 44.09 9.05 38.16
N ASP A 96 44.90 9.93 38.76
CA ASP A 96 44.50 10.82 39.85
C ASP A 96 43.41 11.82 39.44
N LEU A 97 43.32 12.15 38.15
CA LEU A 97 42.38 13.14 37.60
C LEU A 97 41.11 12.51 37.02
N LEU A 98 41.06 11.18 36.86
CA LEU A 98 39.91 10.49 36.27
C LEU A 98 38.61 10.76 37.03
N ASN A 99 38.68 10.91 38.35
CA ASN A 99 37.50 11.20 39.19
C ASN A 99 37.00 12.65 39.09
N TYR A 100 37.82 13.56 38.56
CA TYR A 100 37.52 14.98 38.45
C TYR A 100 37.19 15.42 37.01
N ILE A 101 37.54 14.59 36.03
CA ILE A 101 37.26 14.86 34.62
C ILE A 101 35.86 14.35 34.29
N ARG A 102 34.99 15.27 33.87
CA ARG A 102 33.63 14.95 33.43
C ARG A 102 33.46 15.44 31.99
N LEU A 103 33.03 14.55 31.10
CA LEU A 103 32.60 14.96 29.76
C LEU A 103 31.15 15.41 29.79
N SER A 104 30.79 16.32 28.87
CA SER A 104 29.45 16.90 28.76
C SER A 104 28.31 15.87 28.69
N HIS A 105 28.56 14.70 28.09
CA HIS A 105 27.55 13.63 28.00
C HIS A 105 27.34 12.86 29.31
N HIS A 106 28.31 12.85 30.22
CA HIS A 106 28.12 12.28 31.55
C HIS A 106 27.24 13.15 32.44
N GLU A 107 27.16 14.46 32.17
CA GLU A 107 26.21 15.35 32.85
C GLU A 107 24.76 14.95 32.52
N LEU A 108 24.49 14.63 31.25
CA LEU A 108 23.19 14.10 30.81
C LEU A 108 22.86 12.75 31.46
N MET A 109 23.85 11.87 31.64
CA MET A 109 23.65 10.57 32.29
C MET A 109 23.47 10.67 33.81
N GLN A 110 24.17 11.57 34.50
CA GLN A 110 24.07 11.66 35.96
C GLN A 110 22.75 12.33 36.40
N ASN A 111 22.22 13.22 35.57
CA ASN A 111 20.84 13.72 35.71
C ASN A 111 19.78 12.62 35.51
N LEU A 112 20.16 11.46 34.95
CA LEU A 112 19.28 10.32 34.72
C LEU A 112 19.36 9.25 35.83
N VAL A 113 20.45 9.21 36.60
CA VAL A 113 20.78 8.08 37.50
C VAL A 113 20.59 8.38 38.99
N LEU A 114 20.49 9.64 39.42
CA LEU A 114 20.42 9.94 40.86
C LEU A 114 19.02 9.97 41.47
N ASP A 115 17.99 10.28 40.68
CA ASP A 115 16.59 10.09 41.04
C ASP A 115 15.80 9.95 39.74
N PRO A 116 15.11 8.83 39.46
CA PRO A 116 14.18 8.82 38.35
C PRO A 116 13.13 9.88 38.66
N SER A 117 13.19 11.02 37.96
CA SER A 117 12.15 12.04 38.10
C SER A 117 10.78 11.36 37.98
N PRO A 118 9.75 11.74 38.75
CA PRO A 118 8.46 11.05 38.73
C PRO A 118 7.76 11.06 37.35
N ASN A 119 8.28 11.86 36.41
CA ASN A 119 7.84 11.96 35.02
C ASN A 119 8.81 11.31 34.02
N ALA A 120 9.83 10.57 34.47
CA ALA A 120 10.71 9.83 33.59
C ALA A 120 9.89 8.73 32.88
N PRO A 121 9.91 8.67 31.54
CA PRO A 121 9.09 7.73 30.80
C PRO A 121 9.59 6.31 31.08
N THR A 122 8.89 5.61 31.97
CA THR A 122 9.10 4.18 32.19
C THR A 122 8.76 3.42 30.91
N PRO A 123 9.39 2.27 30.64
CA PRO A 123 9.09 1.47 29.46
C PRO A 123 7.59 1.15 29.34
N GLU A 124 6.92 0.92 30.48
CA GLU A 124 5.48 0.67 30.55
C GLU A 124 4.64 1.86 30.05
N THR A 125 4.99 3.10 30.44
CA THR A 125 4.29 4.30 29.94
C THR A 125 4.45 4.46 28.43
N ILE A 126 5.63 4.13 27.89
CA ILE A 126 5.89 4.14 26.44
C ILE A 126 5.04 3.07 25.74
N HIS A 127 4.93 1.86 26.30
CA HIS A 127 4.09 0.81 25.73
C HIS A 127 2.60 1.17 25.79
N ALA A 128 2.12 1.76 26.89
CA ALA A 128 0.76 2.25 27.02
C ALA A 128 0.44 3.35 25.98
N LEU A 129 1.37 4.30 25.78
CA LEU A 129 1.24 5.34 24.77
C LEU A 129 1.22 4.77 23.34
N ARG A 130 2.09 3.79 23.04
CA ARG A 130 2.08 3.09 21.75
C ARG A 130 0.76 2.36 21.51
N LYS A 131 0.21 1.70 22.53
CA LYS A 131 -1.11 1.05 22.44
C LYS A 131 -2.20 2.09 22.18
N LYS A 132 -2.21 3.20 22.93
CA LYS A 132 -3.16 4.31 22.73
C LYS A 132 -3.06 4.88 21.32
N LEU A 133 -1.85 5.08 20.80
CA LEU A 133 -1.60 5.56 19.43
C LEU A 133 -2.18 4.58 18.40
N ASN A 134 -1.99 3.27 18.59
CA ASN A 134 -2.53 2.27 17.67
C ASN A 134 -4.06 2.26 17.67
N GLU A 135 -4.69 2.36 18.85
CA GLU A 135 -6.15 2.43 18.94
C GLU A 135 -6.71 3.73 18.34
N THR A 136 -6.06 4.88 18.56
CA THR A 136 -6.50 6.14 17.94
C THR A 136 -6.34 6.11 16.42
N LYS A 137 -5.29 5.46 15.89
CA LYS A 137 -5.13 5.24 14.45
C LYS A 137 -6.23 4.34 13.87
N LYS A 138 -6.59 3.25 14.56
CA LYS A 138 -7.70 2.37 14.15
C LYS A 138 -9.02 3.12 14.11
N LEU A 139 -9.33 3.89 15.16
CA LEU A 139 -10.54 4.71 15.25
C LEU A 139 -10.59 5.76 14.14
N ASN A 140 -9.49 6.47 13.88
CA ASN A 140 -9.41 7.46 12.81
C ASN A 140 -9.67 6.82 11.42
N ARG A 141 -9.12 5.62 11.17
CA ARG A 141 -9.40 4.87 9.95
C ARG A 141 -10.87 4.46 9.83
N SER A 142 -11.54 4.13 10.94
CA SER A 142 -12.97 3.83 10.93
C SER A 142 -13.80 5.08 10.63
N LEU A 143 -13.51 6.18 11.33
CA LEU A 143 -14.19 7.46 11.16
C LEU A 143 -14.09 7.98 9.73
N LYS A 144 -12.91 7.88 9.10
CA LYS A 144 -12.72 8.26 7.69
C LYS A 144 -13.53 7.41 6.71
N ARG A 145 -13.74 6.13 7.02
CA ARG A 145 -14.60 5.27 6.18
C ARG A 145 -16.06 5.65 6.33
N GLU A 146 -16.50 5.89 7.55
CA GLU A 146 -17.87 6.32 7.82
C GLU A 146 -18.15 7.69 7.20
N SER A 147 -17.23 8.65 7.33
CA SER A 147 -17.38 9.97 6.70
C SER A 147 -17.49 9.86 5.18
N ALA A 148 -16.69 8.98 4.55
CA ALA A 148 -16.78 8.73 3.11
C ALA A 148 -18.10 8.06 2.70
N GLN A 149 -18.62 7.13 3.52
CA GLN A 149 -19.95 6.53 3.29
C GLN A 149 -21.05 7.57 3.44
N ASN A 150 -21.00 8.40 4.49
CA ASN A 150 -21.97 9.47 4.72
C ASN A 150 -21.94 10.49 3.58
N GLU A 151 -20.76 10.85 3.07
CA GLU A 151 -20.61 11.72 1.90
C GLU A 151 -21.22 11.11 0.64
N ALA A 152 -21.02 9.81 0.40
CA ALA A 152 -21.63 9.10 -0.73
C ALA A 152 -23.16 8.99 -0.61
N VAL A 153 -23.70 8.80 0.59
CA VAL A 153 -25.15 8.80 0.83
C VAL A 153 -25.70 10.21 0.64
N ILE A 154 -25.02 11.25 1.15
CA ILE A 154 -25.43 12.64 0.96
C ILE A 154 -25.41 13.01 -0.53
N SER A 155 -24.43 12.54 -1.31
CA SER A 155 -24.41 12.80 -2.76
C SER A 155 -25.55 12.09 -3.48
N GLN A 156 -25.87 10.84 -3.10
CA GLN A 156 -27.06 10.12 -3.60
C GLN A 156 -28.36 10.84 -3.21
N LEU A 157 -28.50 11.31 -1.97
CA LEU A 157 -29.69 12.06 -1.56
C LEU A 157 -29.79 13.39 -2.30
N ARG A 158 -28.66 14.09 -2.52
CA ARG A 158 -28.63 15.31 -3.32
C ARG A 158 -29.00 15.06 -4.78
N SER A 159 -28.60 13.94 -5.37
CA SER A 159 -29.03 13.58 -6.73
C SER A 159 -30.51 13.21 -6.80
N ILE A 160 -31.08 12.57 -5.78
CA ILE A 160 -32.53 12.37 -5.66
C ILE A 160 -33.24 13.72 -5.56
N LEU A 161 -32.75 14.62 -4.71
CA LEU A 161 -33.37 15.94 -4.53
C LEU A 161 -33.26 16.78 -5.80
N SER A 162 -32.13 16.75 -6.52
CA SER A 162 -31.98 17.49 -7.78
C SER A 162 -32.88 16.92 -8.88
N THR A 163 -33.00 15.60 -9.01
CA THR A 163 -33.92 14.98 -9.99
C THR A 163 -35.39 15.26 -9.67
N VAL A 164 -35.76 15.37 -8.40
CA VAL A 164 -37.12 15.74 -7.96
C VAL A 164 -37.39 17.25 -8.12
N HIS A 165 -36.38 18.11 -8.00
CA HIS A 165 -36.52 19.58 -8.18
C HIS A 165 -36.32 20.05 -9.63
N ALA A 166 -35.88 19.17 -10.53
CA ALA A 166 -35.68 19.48 -11.95
C ALA A 166 -36.94 19.70 -12.82
N PRO A 167 -38.22 19.51 -12.40
CA PRO A 167 -39.34 19.86 -13.27
C PRO A 167 -39.87 21.30 -13.12
N ASP A 168 -39.36 22.15 -12.20
CA ASP A 168 -40.02 23.45 -11.89
C ASP A 168 -39.18 24.72 -12.11
N PHE A 169 -37.92 24.65 -12.57
CA PHE A 169 -37.11 25.84 -12.87
C PHE A 169 -36.52 25.83 -14.28
N ALA A 170 -37.39 25.95 -15.29
CA ALA A 170 -37.00 26.29 -16.65
C ALA A 170 -37.80 27.50 -17.16
N LYS A 171 -37.61 28.64 -16.49
CA LYS A 171 -37.73 29.97 -17.09
C LYS A 171 -37.04 30.98 -16.18
N ASP A 172 -35.86 31.44 -16.58
CA ASP A 172 -35.54 32.87 -16.74
C ASP A 172 -34.05 33.10 -17.10
N THR A 173 -33.85 33.46 -18.37
CA THR A 173 -32.94 34.47 -18.96
C THR A 173 -31.44 34.55 -18.60
N ASN A 174 -30.61 34.27 -19.62
CA ASN A 174 -29.40 34.96 -20.14
C ASN A 174 -28.37 35.59 -19.17
N GLY A 175 -27.10 35.17 -19.33
CA GLY A 175 -25.92 35.95 -18.91
C GLY A 175 -24.60 35.17 -19.03
N GLU A 176 -23.72 35.63 -19.92
CA GLU A 176 -22.45 35.04 -20.37
C GLU A 176 -21.38 34.76 -19.28
N GLY A 177 -20.50 33.77 -19.53
CA GLY A 177 -19.11 33.86 -19.06
C GLY A 177 -18.42 32.58 -18.55
N LYS A 178 -17.50 32.06 -19.38
CA LYS A 178 -16.26 31.31 -19.08
C LYS A 178 -16.31 29.80 -18.81
N ALA A 179 -15.62 29.12 -19.72
CA ALA A 179 -15.22 27.73 -19.73
C ALA A 179 -14.25 27.34 -18.60
N GLY A 180 -14.29 26.06 -18.23
CA GLY A 180 -13.15 25.34 -17.67
C GLY A 180 -13.49 24.43 -16.50
N THR A 181 -13.80 23.15 -16.77
CA THR A 181 -12.97 21.99 -16.39
C THR A 181 -13.79 20.72 -16.58
N LEU A 182 -13.34 19.90 -17.53
CA LEU A 182 -13.81 18.55 -17.78
C LEU A 182 -13.45 17.64 -16.59
N LEU A 183 -14.45 17.02 -15.98
CA LEU A 183 -14.29 15.78 -15.22
C LEU A 183 -15.37 14.79 -15.66
N PRO A 184 -15.04 13.50 -15.82
CA PRO A 184 -15.96 12.52 -16.39
C PRO A 184 -17.11 12.29 -15.41
N ASN A 185 -18.33 12.64 -15.83
CA ASN A 185 -19.57 12.23 -15.20
C ASN A 185 -19.63 10.70 -15.13
N GLN A 186 -19.17 10.13 -14.03
CA GLN A 186 -19.73 8.89 -13.51
C GLN A 186 -20.82 9.25 -12.50
N GLU A 187 -21.82 9.99 -12.99
CA GLU A 187 -23.12 9.99 -12.34
C GLU A 187 -23.69 8.59 -12.56
N LYS A 188 -23.55 7.74 -11.55
CA LYS A 188 -24.53 6.67 -11.35
C LYS A 188 -25.83 7.38 -11.00
N ASP A 189 -26.46 7.95 -12.03
CA ASP A 189 -27.87 8.32 -11.97
C ASP A 189 -28.57 7.11 -11.41
N LEU A 190 -29.28 7.34 -10.30
CA LEU A 190 -30.00 6.29 -9.61
C LEU A 190 -30.92 5.65 -10.62
N ASP A 191 -30.61 4.41 -10.97
CA ASP A 191 -31.28 3.64 -11.99
C ASP A 191 -32.64 3.18 -11.45
N LEU A 192 -33.56 4.13 -11.30
CA LEU A 192 -34.96 3.89 -10.99
C LEU A 192 -35.70 3.31 -12.21
N SER A 193 -34.99 2.90 -13.25
CA SER A 193 -35.55 2.21 -14.41
C SER A 193 -36.30 0.94 -14.00
N PHE A 194 -35.93 0.28 -12.89
CA PHE A 194 -36.66 -0.87 -12.35
C PHE A 194 -38.15 -0.59 -12.13
N LEU A 195 -38.52 0.60 -11.67
CA LEU A 195 -39.93 0.97 -11.45
C LEU A 195 -40.70 1.16 -12.77
N LYS A 196 -40.00 1.48 -13.86
CA LYS A 196 -40.57 1.69 -15.19
C LYS A 196 -40.44 0.47 -16.11
N SER A 197 -39.49 -0.42 -15.85
CA SER A 197 -39.12 -1.53 -16.74
C SER A 197 -39.87 -2.83 -16.47
N SER A 198 -40.63 -2.92 -15.37
CA SER A 198 -41.48 -4.08 -15.08
C SER A 198 -42.49 -4.30 -16.23
N PRO A 199 -42.73 -5.55 -16.67
CA PRO A 199 -43.71 -5.86 -17.72
C PRO A 199 -45.11 -5.31 -17.41
N ALA A 200 -45.50 -5.30 -16.13
CA ALA A 200 -46.76 -4.71 -15.68
C ALA A 200 -46.77 -3.18 -15.79
N ALA A 201 -45.63 -2.53 -15.52
CA ALA A 201 -45.46 -1.09 -15.69
C ALA A 201 -45.54 -0.69 -17.17
N GLN A 202 -44.94 -1.49 -18.07
CA GLN A 202 -45.02 -1.30 -19.52
C GLN A 202 -46.44 -1.47 -20.06
N GLN A 203 -47.19 -2.47 -19.58
CA GLN A 203 -48.60 -2.66 -19.92
C GLN A 203 -49.47 -1.47 -19.48
N LEU A 204 -49.17 -0.91 -18.31
CA LEU A 204 -49.85 0.28 -17.78
C LEU A 204 -49.26 1.60 -18.30
N ARG A 205 -48.31 1.54 -19.25
CA ARG A 205 -47.59 2.69 -19.84
C ARG A 205 -46.94 3.62 -18.81
N VAL A 206 -46.56 3.08 -17.65
CA VAL A 206 -45.89 3.83 -16.58
C VAL A 206 -44.45 4.10 -17.01
N GLY A 207 -44.13 5.36 -17.31
CA GLY A 207 -42.78 5.78 -17.70
C GLY A 207 -42.48 5.79 -19.20
N VAL A 208 -43.50 5.72 -20.07
CA VAL A 208 -43.34 5.95 -21.51
C VAL A 208 -43.35 7.46 -21.78
N ASP A 209 -42.21 8.02 -22.15
CA ASP A 209 -42.09 9.42 -22.55
C ASP A 209 -42.70 9.62 -23.94
N THR A 210 -44.00 9.86 -24.01
CA THR A 210 -44.63 10.39 -25.22
C THR A 210 -44.26 11.86 -25.34
N GLY A 211 -43.43 12.20 -26.33
CA GLY A 211 -42.78 13.50 -26.48
C GLY A 211 -43.69 14.73 -26.35
N ALA A 212 -43.05 15.85 -25.95
CA ALA A 212 -43.47 17.26 -25.99
C ALA A 212 -44.90 17.66 -25.54
N SER A 213 -45.72 16.74 -25.05
CA SER A 213 -47.01 17.01 -24.44
C SER A 213 -46.95 16.68 -22.96
N THR A 214 -46.60 17.69 -22.19
CA THR A 214 -46.75 17.73 -20.74
C THR A 214 -48.18 17.31 -20.36
N GLN A 215 -48.31 16.51 -19.29
CA GLN A 215 -49.55 16.15 -18.54
C GLN A 215 -50.13 14.73 -18.62
N TYR A 216 -49.49 13.74 -19.26
CA TYR A 216 -49.94 12.35 -19.06
C TYR A 216 -49.34 11.74 -17.77
N THR A 217 -50.15 11.61 -16.71
CA THR A 217 -49.81 10.88 -15.46
C THR A 217 -50.49 9.50 -15.44
N PRO A 218 -50.00 8.52 -16.23
CA PRO A 218 -50.70 7.23 -16.46
C PRO A 218 -50.96 6.46 -15.16
N LEU A 219 -50.07 6.57 -14.17
CA LEU A 219 -50.26 5.93 -12.88
C LEU A 219 -51.46 6.52 -12.11
N THR A 220 -51.59 7.85 -12.07
CA THR A 220 -52.69 8.52 -11.38
C THR A 220 -54.03 8.25 -12.07
N THR A 221 -54.07 8.29 -13.40
CA THR A 221 -55.30 8.00 -14.16
C THR A 221 -55.74 6.54 -14.01
N ASN A 222 -54.80 5.59 -14.10
CA ASN A 222 -55.13 4.17 -13.95
C ASN A 222 -55.59 3.84 -12.52
N THR A 223 -54.93 4.38 -11.50
CA THR A 223 -55.32 4.16 -10.10
C THR A 223 -56.66 4.80 -9.77
N THR A 224 -56.93 6.03 -10.21
CA THR A 224 -58.23 6.69 -10.02
C THR A 224 -59.36 5.97 -10.78
N PHE A 225 -59.09 5.45 -11.98
CA PHE A 225 -60.05 4.61 -12.70
C PHE A 225 -60.33 3.29 -11.98
N ILE A 226 -59.31 2.57 -11.51
CA ILE A 226 -59.52 1.32 -10.76
C ILE A 226 -60.30 1.59 -9.46
N LEU A 227 -59.97 2.66 -8.75
CA LEU A 227 -60.67 3.07 -7.53
C LEU A 227 -62.13 3.43 -7.80
N SER A 228 -62.44 4.02 -8.95
CA SER A 228 -63.82 4.34 -9.32
C SER A 228 -64.63 3.11 -9.74
N GLN A 229 -64.00 2.06 -10.27
CA GLN A 229 -64.67 0.82 -10.69
C GLN A 229 -64.89 -0.20 -9.55
N LEU A 230 -64.12 -0.11 -8.46
CA LEU A 230 -64.19 -1.05 -7.34
C LEU A 230 -65.60 -1.11 -6.68
N PRO A 231 -66.30 0.02 -6.42
CA PRO A 231 -67.64 -0.01 -5.86
C PRO A 231 -68.66 -0.73 -6.76
N ALA A 232 -68.56 -0.58 -8.08
CA ALA A 232 -69.44 -1.26 -9.03
C ALA A 232 -69.22 -2.78 -9.02
N LEU A 233 -67.97 -3.23 -8.95
CA LEU A 233 -67.62 -4.65 -8.78
C LEU A 233 -68.11 -5.20 -7.44
N GLN A 234 -67.98 -4.43 -6.35
CA GLN A 234 -68.46 -4.83 -5.05
C GLN A 234 -70.00 -4.98 -5.03
N ALA A 235 -70.72 -4.09 -5.72
CA ALA A 235 -72.16 -4.21 -5.89
C ALA A 235 -72.54 -5.47 -6.69
N MET A 236 -71.83 -5.75 -7.78
CA MET A 236 -72.02 -6.97 -8.59
C MET A 236 -71.72 -8.24 -7.78
N LEU A 237 -70.65 -8.28 -6.98
CA LEU A 237 -70.33 -9.41 -6.11
C LEU A 237 -71.38 -9.61 -5.02
N LYS A 238 -71.93 -8.54 -4.44
CA LYS A 238 -73.05 -8.64 -3.48
C LYS A 238 -74.30 -9.25 -4.14
N GLN A 239 -74.53 -9.00 -5.42
CA GLN A 239 -75.65 -9.59 -6.18
C GLN A 239 -75.38 -11.02 -6.66
N LEU A 240 -74.14 -11.35 -7.03
CA LEU A 240 -73.74 -12.66 -7.57
C LEU A 240 -73.50 -13.71 -6.46
N ARG A 241 -73.03 -13.30 -5.28
CA ARG A 241 -72.81 -14.21 -4.14
C ARG A 241 -74.05 -15.02 -3.74
N PRO A 242 -75.27 -14.46 -3.63
CA PRO A 242 -76.46 -15.27 -3.36
C PRO A 242 -76.86 -16.16 -4.55
N LYS A 243 -76.56 -15.76 -5.80
CA LYS A 243 -76.85 -16.53 -7.01
C LYS A 243 -75.91 -17.75 -7.18
N LEU A 244 -74.67 -17.65 -6.71
CA LEU A 244 -73.73 -18.78 -6.64
C LEU A 244 -74.13 -19.82 -5.60
N ILE A 245 -74.68 -19.38 -4.46
CA ILE A 245 -75.15 -20.29 -3.40
C ILE A 245 -76.38 -21.09 -3.87
N SER A 246 -77.18 -20.53 -4.79
CA SER A 246 -78.33 -21.23 -5.38
C SER A 246 -77.99 -22.21 -6.51
N LEU A 247 -76.72 -22.36 -6.89
CA LEU A 247 -76.30 -23.24 -7.98
C LEU A 247 -75.85 -24.61 -7.42
N PRO A 248 -76.39 -25.75 -7.88
CA PRO A 248 -75.93 -27.06 -7.44
C PRO A 248 -74.48 -27.30 -7.88
N LYS A 249 -73.60 -27.66 -6.95
CA LYS A 249 -72.19 -28.02 -7.23
C LYS A 249 -72.14 -29.20 -8.20
N SER A 250 -71.58 -29.00 -9.39
CA SER A 250 -71.26 -30.09 -10.31
C SER A 250 -70.12 -30.93 -9.74
N SER A 251 -70.24 -32.25 -9.88
CA SER A 251 -69.42 -33.29 -9.26
C SER A 251 -68.02 -33.49 -9.86
N ASP A 252 -67.46 -32.52 -10.58
CA ASP A 252 -66.17 -32.67 -11.30
C ASP A 252 -64.92 -32.29 -10.48
N ILE A 253 -65.09 -31.91 -9.20
CA ILE A 253 -64.00 -31.34 -8.39
C ILE A 253 -62.98 -32.41 -7.95
N MET A 254 -63.36 -33.69 -7.81
CA MET A 254 -62.44 -34.73 -7.35
C MET A 254 -61.38 -35.15 -8.38
N GLU A 255 -61.66 -35.01 -9.69
CA GLU A 255 -60.69 -35.39 -10.73
C GLU A 255 -59.71 -34.23 -11.05
N SER A 256 -60.11 -32.99 -10.77
CA SER A 256 -59.22 -31.83 -10.93
C SER A 256 -58.15 -31.80 -9.86
N ASP A 257 -58.49 -32.09 -8.60
CA ASP A 257 -57.52 -32.03 -7.50
C ASP A 257 -56.35 -33.00 -7.70
N ALA A 258 -56.62 -34.22 -8.18
CA ALA A 258 -55.56 -35.18 -8.53
C ALA A 258 -54.61 -34.64 -9.62
N LYS A 259 -55.15 -34.02 -10.66
CA LYS A 259 -54.35 -33.39 -11.73
C LYS A 259 -53.62 -32.14 -11.25
N PHE A 260 -54.15 -31.44 -10.24
CA PHE A 260 -53.48 -30.30 -9.60
C PHE A 260 -52.29 -30.75 -8.75
N ASP A 261 -52.44 -31.84 -8.00
CA ASP A 261 -51.37 -32.40 -7.18
C ASP A 261 -50.23 -32.94 -8.05
N GLU A 262 -50.53 -33.66 -9.14
CA GLU A 262 -49.51 -34.11 -10.11
C GLU A 262 -48.72 -32.94 -10.73
N ARG A 263 -49.42 -31.84 -11.07
CA ARG A 263 -48.77 -30.64 -11.60
C ARG A 263 -47.90 -29.95 -10.56
N ARG A 264 -48.35 -29.93 -9.31
CA ARG A 264 -47.59 -29.35 -8.20
C ARG A 264 -46.29 -30.13 -7.96
N GLU A 265 -46.36 -31.45 -7.89
CA GLU A 265 -45.19 -32.32 -7.76
C GLU A 265 -44.23 -32.15 -8.95
N TYR A 266 -44.76 -32.02 -10.17
CA TYR A 266 -43.94 -31.75 -11.35
C TYR A 266 -43.20 -30.40 -11.27
N ILE A 267 -43.88 -29.34 -10.82
CA ILE A 267 -43.26 -28.02 -10.65
C ILE A 267 -42.18 -28.07 -9.56
N GLU A 268 -42.47 -28.69 -8.42
CA GLU A 268 -41.52 -28.84 -7.31
C GLU A 268 -40.28 -29.65 -7.73
N SER A 269 -40.46 -30.74 -8.48
CA SER A 269 -39.34 -31.53 -9.01
C SER A 269 -38.47 -30.77 -10.02
N ARG A 270 -39.08 -29.95 -10.88
CA ARG A 270 -38.33 -29.10 -11.83
C ARG A 270 -37.60 -27.96 -11.15
N ILE A 271 -38.19 -27.34 -10.13
CA ILE A 271 -37.53 -26.33 -9.31
C ILE A 271 -36.33 -26.94 -8.59
N LYS A 272 -36.49 -28.13 -7.99
CA LYS A 272 -35.40 -28.88 -7.35
C LYS A 272 -34.23 -29.14 -8.31
N LEU A 273 -34.51 -29.66 -9.50
CA LEU A 273 -33.50 -29.92 -10.52
C LEU A 273 -32.76 -28.64 -10.95
N HIS A 274 -33.49 -27.52 -11.07
CA HIS A 274 -32.88 -26.25 -11.44
C HIS A 274 -31.97 -25.70 -10.33
N LEU A 275 -32.38 -25.83 -9.06
CA LEU A 275 -31.58 -25.43 -7.90
C LEU A 275 -30.31 -26.28 -7.73
N GLU A 276 -30.40 -27.58 -8.02
CA GLU A 276 -29.25 -28.49 -8.05
C GLU A 276 -28.27 -28.10 -9.17
N ARG A 277 -28.76 -27.82 -10.38
CA ARG A 277 -27.93 -27.44 -11.52
C ARG A 277 -27.25 -26.07 -11.36
N THR A 278 -27.90 -25.16 -10.64
CA THR A 278 -27.35 -23.82 -10.33
C THR A 278 -26.46 -23.81 -9.08
N GLY A 279 -26.28 -24.96 -8.41
CA GLY A 279 -25.33 -25.13 -7.31
C GLY A 279 -25.75 -24.48 -5.99
N GLN A 280 -27.04 -24.17 -5.82
CA GLN A 280 -27.57 -23.48 -4.63
C GLN A 280 -27.99 -24.42 -3.48
N LEU A 281 -27.86 -25.73 -3.65
CA LEU A 281 -28.04 -26.73 -2.59
C LEU A 281 -26.84 -27.67 -2.51
N PRO A 282 -26.07 -27.73 -1.41
CA PRO A 282 -25.26 -28.90 -1.12
C PRO A 282 -26.16 -29.98 -0.53
N VAL A 283 -26.17 -31.13 -1.18
CA VAL A 283 -26.79 -32.34 -0.66
C VAL A 283 -25.93 -32.84 0.50
N GLY A 284 -26.41 -32.71 1.73
CA GLY A 284 -25.87 -33.44 2.87
C GLY A 284 -26.15 -34.93 2.71
N ALA A 285 -25.30 -35.79 3.27
CA ALA A 285 -25.33 -37.26 3.11
C ALA A 285 -26.68 -37.94 3.45
N ASN A 286 -27.62 -37.23 4.08
CA ASN A 286 -28.91 -37.76 4.54
C ASN A 286 -30.14 -37.15 3.83
N GLY A 287 -29.98 -36.45 2.70
CA GLY A 287 -31.11 -36.08 1.83
C GLY A 287 -32.05 -34.98 2.35
N SER A 288 -31.76 -34.34 3.48
CA SER A 288 -32.52 -33.17 3.98
C SER A 288 -31.92 -31.85 3.45
N PRO A 289 -32.73 -30.90 2.93
CA PRO A 289 -32.22 -29.62 2.43
C PRO A 289 -31.77 -28.73 3.59
N THR A 290 -30.47 -28.60 3.79
CA THR A 290 -29.91 -27.58 4.68
C THR A 290 -29.77 -26.27 3.90
N ILE A 291 -30.50 -25.24 4.34
CA ILE A 291 -30.25 -23.86 3.92
C ILE A 291 -28.82 -23.54 4.35
N VAL A 292 -27.91 -23.39 3.38
CA VAL A 292 -26.53 -23.03 3.67
C VAL A 292 -26.50 -21.56 4.07
N GLY A 293 -26.56 -21.33 5.38
CA GLY A 293 -25.96 -20.13 5.95
C GLY A 293 -24.46 -20.09 5.59
N ARG A 294 -23.87 -18.89 5.64
CA ARG A 294 -22.45 -18.64 5.38
C ARG A 294 -21.57 -19.79 5.89
N ARG A 295 -20.67 -20.30 5.03
CA ARG A 295 -19.67 -21.30 5.45
C ARG A 295 -18.81 -20.68 6.56
N ILE A 296 -18.95 -21.20 7.77
CA ILE A 296 -18.13 -20.85 8.92
C ILE A 296 -16.75 -21.45 8.67
N ASP A 297 -15.72 -20.61 8.68
CA ASP A 297 -14.33 -21.06 8.50
C ASP A 297 -13.86 -21.84 9.74
N MET A 298 -12.88 -22.74 9.59
CA MET A 298 -12.39 -23.57 10.70
C MET A 298 -11.86 -22.73 11.87
N ALA A 299 -11.31 -21.56 11.57
CA ALA A 299 -10.89 -20.58 12.59
C ALA A 299 -12.07 -19.95 13.34
N GLU A 300 -13.19 -19.70 12.66
CA GLU A 300 -14.42 -19.16 13.27
C GLU A 300 -15.11 -20.22 14.14
N ALA A 301 -15.10 -21.49 13.71
CA ALA A 301 -15.58 -22.61 14.52
C ALA A 301 -14.75 -22.80 15.80
N GLN A 302 -13.41 -22.73 15.71
CA GLN A 302 -12.52 -22.81 16.87
C GLN A 302 -12.69 -21.60 17.81
N ALA A 303 -12.96 -20.41 17.27
CA ALA A 303 -13.25 -19.24 18.08
C ALA A 303 -14.56 -19.40 18.86
N LEU A 304 -15.62 -19.93 18.23
CA LEU A 304 -16.88 -20.24 18.90
C LEU A 304 -16.72 -21.32 19.97
N GLU A 305 -15.91 -22.35 19.71
CA GLU A 305 -15.59 -23.40 20.69
C GLU A 305 -14.82 -22.86 21.91
N SER A 306 -13.91 -21.91 21.69
CA SER A 306 -13.21 -21.22 22.78
C SER A 306 -14.18 -20.39 23.63
N VAL A 307 -15.10 -19.65 22.99
CA VAL A 307 -16.10 -18.84 23.70
C VAL A 307 -17.09 -19.69 24.49
N THR A 308 -17.57 -20.80 23.92
CA THR A 308 -18.43 -21.74 24.66
C THR A 308 -17.67 -22.46 25.76
N GLY A 309 -16.39 -22.78 25.55
CA GLY A 309 -15.50 -23.30 26.58
C GLY A 309 -15.31 -22.33 27.75
N MET A 310 -15.30 -21.02 27.51
CA MET A 310 -15.26 -20.01 28.58
C MET A 310 -16.61 -19.91 29.30
N LEU A 311 -17.73 -19.86 28.57
CA LEU A 311 -19.08 -19.78 29.19
C LEU A 311 -19.41 -21.01 30.05
N THR A 312 -18.99 -22.20 29.63
CA THR A 312 -19.23 -23.44 30.39
C THR A 312 -18.29 -23.63 31.57
N LYS A 313 -17.17 -22.89 31.61
CA LYS A 313 -16.24 -22.88 32.74
C LYS A 313 -16.74 -21.97 33.86
N ASP A 314 -17.43 -20.89 33.51
CA ASP A 314 -18.08 -19.98 34.46
C ASP A 314 -19.31 -20.60 35.15
N GLU A 315 -19.96 -21.62 34.56
CA GLU A 315 -21.07 -22.36 35.20
C GLU A 315 -20.64 -23.45 36.20
N LYS A 316 -19.32 -23.72 36.35
CA LYS A 316 -18.81 -24.78 37.25
C LYS A 316 -18.16 -24.26 38.55
N GLU A 317 -18.15 -22.96 38.79
CA GLU A 317 -17.59 -22.35 40.01
C GLU A 317 -18.64 -21.76 40.97
N ASP A 318 -19.93 -22.06 40.79
CA ASP A 318 -20.99 -21.85 41.80
C ASP A 318 -21.52 -23.16 42.40
#